data_AF-A0A525VX96-F1
#
_entry.id   AF-A0A525VX96-F1
#
_cell.length_a   1.000
_cell.length_b   1.000
_cell.length_c   1.000
_cell.angle_alpha   90.00
_cell.angle_beta   90.00
_cell.angle_gamma   90.00
#
_symmetry.space_group_name_H-M   'P 1'
#
loop_
_entity.id
_entity.type
_entity.pdbx_description
1 polymer ?
#
loop_
_entity_poly.entity_id
_entity_poly.type
_entity_poly.pdbx_seq_one_letter_code
_entity_poly.pdbx_strand_id
1 'polypeptide(L)'
;MENPIAPSSSQPFDEEAELADFLTPEWSLEGHATLSTDWRLAYLDQLHLTMEDARFLVLSPTAQLLYLHLLKKTHGQGETAVQISIDRLVADTKLAWMTVQKHLKTLGTLGLVTMSQPSRQRVAPTYLVHWLPKLEKRENLKDVMSRYDELDQEDFAELKRLGPLLSASERDGIVAEIHLNLRADGLLPSQELVTKILSYRFLHRFPYKHRLMAKHPDWYDLPSPR
;
A
#
# COMPACT_ATOMS: atom_id res chain seq x y z
N MET A 1 -10.20 -12.55 -79.74
CA MET A 1 -8.92 -13.07 -79.21
C MET A 1 -9.05 -13.12 -77.70
N GLU A 2 -8.75 -14.27 -77.13
CA GLU A 2 -8.88 -14.62 -75.72
C GLU A 2 -7.71 -14.10 -74.87
N ASN A 3 -8.03 -13.71 -73.62
CA ASN A 3 -7.25 -13.73 -72.36
C ASN A 3 -5.96 -12.90 -72.16
N PRO A 4 -5.54 -12.56 -70.91
CA PRO A 4 -6.16 -12.87 -69.59
C PRO A 4 -6.29 -11.69 -68.59
N ILE A 5 -7.04 -11.96 -67.52
CA ILE A 5 -7.14 -11.20 -66.27
C ILE A 5 -5.79 -11.24 -65.51
N ALA A 6 -5.37 -10.13 -64.90
CA ALA A 6 -4.54 -10.17 -63.70
C ALA A 6 -5.29 -9.42 -62.58
N PRO A 7 -5.67 -10.11 -61.48
CA PRO A 7 -6.27 -9.46 -60.33
C PRO A 7 -5.22 -8.58 -59.65
N SER A 8 -5.64 -7.41 -59.15
CA SER A 8 -4.82 -6.60 -58.26
C SER A 8 -4.41 -7.45 -57.06
N SER A 9 -3.15 -7.88 -57.02
CA SER A 9 -2.59 -8.45 -55.81
C SER A 9 -2.53 -7.33 -54.79
N SER A 10 -3.46 -7.33 -53.85
CA SER A 10 -3.31 -6.63 -52.58
C SER A 10 -1.99 -7.10 -51.97
N GLN A 11 -0.94 -6.30 -52.09
CA GLN A 11 0.24 -6.50 -51.27
C GLN A 11 -0.21 -6.38 -49.81
N PRO A 12 0.19 -7.30 -48.93
CA PRO A 12 -0.07 -7.13 -47.51
C PRO A 12 0.63 -5.83 -47.09
N PHE A 13 -0.14 -4.90 -46.53
CA PHE A 13 0.42 -3.71 -45.90
C PHE A 13 1.19 -4.19 -44.67
N ASP A 14 2.51 -4.16 -44.77
CA ASP A 14 3.42 -4.68 -43.76
C ASP A 14 3.73 -3.54 -42.76
N GLU A 15 2.88 -3.38 -41.75
CA GLU A 15 3.02 -2.36 -40.70
C GLU A 15 4.36 -2.45 -39.95
N GLU A 16 4.99 -3.63 -39.93
CA GLU A 16 6.30 -3.85 -39.32
C GLU A 16 7.44 -3.15 -40.06
N ALA A 17 7.31 -2.96 -41.38
CA ALA A 17 8.36 -2.36 -42.20
C ALA A 17 8.45 -0.83 -42.01
N GLU A 18 7.33 -0.13 -41.76
CA GLU A 18 7.36 1.31 -41.49
C GLU A 18 7.75 1.63 -40.03
N LEU A 19 7.51 0.71 -39.09
CA LEU A 19 7.94 0.87 -37.69
C LEU A 19 9.48 0.78 -37.54
N ALA A 20 10.15 0.11 -38.48
CA ALA A 20 11.61 -0.01 -38.48
C ALA A 20 12.32 1.33 -38.80
N ASP A 21 11.69 2.23 -39.55
CA ASP A 21 12.26 3.54 -39.88
C ASP A 21 12.17 4.55 -38.72
N PHE A 22 11.31 4.29 -37.72
CA PHE A 22 11.14 5.17 -36.55
C PHE A 22 12.01 4.80 -35.34
N LEU A 23 12.72 3.66 -35.37
CA LEU A 23 13.53 3.19 -34.25
C LEU A 23 15.02 3.32 -34.57
N THR A 24 15.66 4.33 -33.96
CA THR A 24 17.12 4.47 -33.99
C THR A 24 17.80 3.25 -33.34
N PRO A 25 19.00 2.84 -33.82
CA PRO A 25 19.61 1.54 -33.49
C PRO A 25 20.04 1.35 -32.03
N GLU A 26 19.89 2.36 -31.17
CA GLU A 26 20.18 2.21 -29.73
C GLU A 26 19.02 1.58 -28.94
N TRP A 27 17.86 1.36 -29.58
CA TRP A 27 16.69 0.71 -28.97
C TRP A 27 16.44 -0.71 -29.49
N SER A 28 17.46 -1.36 -30.05
CA SER A 28 17.43 -2.81 -30.24
C SER A 28 17.44 -3.48 -28.85
N LEU A 29 16.25 -3.68 -28.30
CA LEU A 29 15.99 -4.60 -27.22
C LEU A 29 16.31 -6.00 -27.72
N GLU A 30 17.59 -6.36 -27.63
CA GLU A 30 18.04 -7.74 -27.75
C GLU A 30 17.32 -8.56 -26.68
N GLY A 31 16.42 -9.40 -27.15
CA GLY A 31 15.65 -10.33 -26.34
C GLY A 31 16.57 -11.32 -25.66
N HIS A 32 16.83 -11.08 -24.38
CA HIS A 32 16.99 -12.17 -23.43
C HIS A 32 15.63 -12.47 -22.81
N ALA A 33 14.94 -13.45 -23.41
CA ALA A 33 13.88 -14.19 -22.76
C ALA A 33 14.46 -14.98 -21.58
N THR A 34 14.63 -14.30 -20.45
CA THR A 34 14.58 -14.91 -19.12
C THR A 34 13.52 -14.17 -18.33
N LEU A 35 12.41 -14.87 -18.08
CA LEU A 35 11.31 -14.48 -17.23
C LEU A 35 11.78 -13.78 -15.94
N SER A 36 11.64 -12.45 -15.92
CA SER A 36 11.55 -11.62 -14.71
C SER A 36 10.81 -10.32 -15.07
N THR A 37 9.75 -10.46 -15.86
CA THR A 37 8.87 -9.37 -16.31
C THR A 37 7.82 -9.01 -15.24
N ASP A 38 7.59 -9.93 -14.30
CA ASP A 38 6.55 -9.84 -13.28
C ASP A 38 6.76 -8.65 -12.34
N TRP A 39 8.00 -8.37 -11.93
CA TRP A 39 8.25 -7.31 -10.96
C TRP A 39 8.12 -5.90 -11.56
N ARG A 40 8.40 -5.72 -12.86
CA ARG A 40 8.29 -4.40 -13.52
C ARG A 40 6.84 -3.98 -13.69
N LEU A 41 6.01 -4.89 -14.16
CA LEU A 41 4.56 -4.68 -14.25
C LEU A 41 3.97 -4.51 -12.86
N ALA A 42 4.32 -5.38 -11.90
CA ALA A 42 3.88 -5.24 -10.51
C ALA A 42 4.35 -3.93 -9.87
N TYR A 43 5.54 -3.43 -10.21
CA TYR A 43 6.05 -2.12 -9.76
C TYR A 43 5.19 -0.99 -10.32
N LEU A 44 4.86 -1.00 -11.62
CA LEU A 44 4.04 0.04 -12.23
C LEU A 44 2.62 0.05 -11.67
N ASP A 45 2.01 -1.13 -11.51
CA ASP A 45 0.68 -1.26 -10.89
C ASP A 45 0.70 -0.72 -9.46
N GLN A 46 1.71 -1.12 -8.66
CA GLN A 46 1.82 -0.68 -7.28
C GLN A 46 2.17 0.80 -7.16
N LEU A 47 2.95 1.35 -8.09
CA LEU A 47 3.27 2.77 -8.17
C LEU A 47 2.01 3.59 -8.47
N HIS A 48 1.19 3.13 -9.41
CA HIS A 48 -0.07 3.80 -9.75
C HIS A 48 -1.01 3.84 -8.54
N LEU A 49 -1.20 2.68 -7.87
CA LEU A 49 -1.98 2.61 -6.64
C LEU A 49 -1.43 3.51 -5.52
N THR A 50 -0.10 3.63 -5.42
CA THR A 50 0.55 4.52 -4.45
C THR A 50 0.25 5.98 -4.76
N MET A 51 0.25 6.38 -6.04
CA MET A 51 -0.03 7.76 -6.45
C MET A 51 -1.49 8.16 -6.26
N GLU A 52 -2.43 7.21 -6.32
CA GLU A 52 -3.85 7.43 -6.05
C GLU A 52 -4.21 7.40 -4.57
N ASP A 53 -3.33 6.86 -3.72
CA ASP A 53 -3.59 6.72 -2.29
C ASP A 53 -3.67 8.09 -1.58
N ALA A 54 -4.76 8.33 -0.85
CA ALA A 54 -4.97 9.58 -0.12
C ALA A 54 -3.82 9.90 0.86
N ARG A 55 -3.16 8.89 1.43
CA ARG A 55 -2.02 9.06 2.34
C ARG A 55 -0.80 9.62 1.62
N PHE A 56 -0.59 9.20 0.37
CA PHE A 56 0.44 9.76 -0.48
C PHE A 56 0.10 11.21 -0.86
N LEU A 57 -1.15 11.47 -1.22
CA LEU A 57 -1.62 12.79 -1.63
C LEU A 57 -1.55 13.85 -0.52
N VAL A 58 -1.66 13.45 0.76
CA VAL A 58 -1.51 14.34 1.93
C VAL A 58 -0.04 14.74 2.19
N LEU A 59 0.93 14.00 1.68
CA LEU A 59 2.34 14.36 1.80
C LEU A 59 2.65 15.66 1.06
N SER A 60 3.64 16.42 1.52
CA SER A 60 4.11 17.58 0.75
C SER A 60 4.70 17.13 -0.59
N PRO A 61 4.63 17.94 -1.66
CA PRO A 61 5.16 17.57 -2.97
C PRO A 61 6.64 17.14 -2.94
N THR A 62 7.43 17.76 -2.07
CA THR A 62 8.85 17.41 -1.83
C THR A 62 9.02 16.05 -1.15
N ALA A 63 8.11 15.65 -0.27
CA ALA A 63 8.10 14.33 0.37
C ALA A 63 7.63 13.25 -0.60
N GLN A 64 6.62 13.55 -1.42
CA GLN A 64 6.15 12.70 -2.51
C GLN A 64 7.28 12.41 -3.50
N LEU A 65 7.97 13.45 -3.98
CA LEU A 65 9.10 13.32 -4.89
C LEU A 65 10.20 12.43 -4.31
N LEU A 66 10.58 12.68 -3.05
CA LEU A 66 11.62 11.89 -2.39
C LEU A 66 11.22 10.42 -2.24
N TYR A 67 9.96 10.15 -1.87
CA TYR A 67 9.46 8.80 -1.71
C TYR A 67 9.38 8.05 -3.05
N LEU A 68 8.82 8.68 -4.10
CA LEU A 68 8.78 8.10 -5.44
C LEU A 68 10.19 7.84 -5.99
N HIS A 69 11.15 8.74 -5.73
CA HIS A 69 12.54 8.54 -6.13
C HIS A 69 13.17 7.33 -5.45
N LEU A 70 12.90 7.16 -4.15
CA LEU A 70 13.35 5.98 -3.40
C LEU A 70 12.70 4.69 -3.94
N LEU A 71 11.39 4.69 -4.20
CA LEU A 71 10.68 3.56 -4.81
C LEU A 71 11.25 3.18 -6.18
N LYS A 72 11.61 4.18 -7.01
CA LYS A 72 12.26 3.96 -8.30
C LYS A 72 13.64 3.31 -8.16
N LYS A 73 14.41 3.71 -7.14
CA LYS A 73 15.75 3.19 -6.87
C LYS A 73 15.75 1.79 -6.23
N THR A 74 14.66 1.42 -5.55
CA THR A 74 14.48 0.08 -4.96
C THR A 74 13.63 -0.80 -5.85
N HIS A 75 12.30 -0.70 -5.72
CA HIS A 75 11.35 -1.59 -6.38
C HIS A 75 11.36 -1.44 -7.90
N GLY A 76 11.71 -0.25 -8.40
CA GLY A 76 11.96 0.00 -9.82
C GLY A 76 13.22 -0.68 -10.37
N GLN A 77 14.01 -1.36 -9.52
CA GLN A 77 15.14 -2.22 -9.87
C GLN A 77 14.95 -3.67 -9.37
N GLY A 78 13.80 -4.00 -8.79
CA GLY A 78 13.55 -5.32 -8.19
C GLY A 78 14.17 -5.51 -6.79
N GLU A 79 14.64 -4.44 -6.15
CA GLU A 79 15.24 -4.46 -4.81
C GLU A 79 14.29 -3.82 -3.78
N THR A 80 14.48 -4.11 -2.50
CA THR A 80 13.69 -3.50 -1.40
C THR A 80 14.51 -2.53 -0.55
N ALA A 81 15.83 -2.56 -0.71
CA ALA A 81 16.78 -1.75 0.02
C ALA A 81 17.60 -0.90 -0.96
N VAL A 82 17.99 0.30 -0.55
CA VAL A 82 18.94 1.13 -1.30
C VAL A 82 20.00 1.67 -0.37
N GLN A 83 21.25 1.54 -0.79
CA GLN A 83 22.38 2.15 -0.11
C GLN A 83 22.67 3.51 -0.78
N ILE A 84 22.37 4.62 -0.09
CA ILE A 84 22.50 5.95 -0.68
C ILE A 84 22.80 7.01 0.37
N SER A 85 23.70 7.95 0.08
CA SER A 85 23.99 9.08 0.95
C SER A 85 22.96 10.20 0.75
N ILE A 86 22.83 11.08 1.75
CA ILE A 86 22.00 12.28 1.62
C ILE A 86 22.53 13.19 0.50
N ASP A 87 23.86 13.28 0.30
CA ASP A 87 24.46 14.03 -0.83
C ASP A 87 23.96 13.54 -2.17
N ARG A 88 23.88 12.22 -2.32
CA ARG A 88 23.41 11.62 -3.56
C ARG A 88 21.92 11.85 -3.75
N LEU A 89 21.12 11.76 -2.69
CA LEU A 89 19.70 12.09 -2.75
C LEU A 89 19.46 13.56 -3.12
N VAL A 90 20.25 14.49 -2.58
CA VAL A 90 20.22 15.91 -2.97
C VAL A 90 20.58 16.08 -4.44
N ALA A 91 21.63 15.42 -4.91
CA ALA A 91 22.06 15.50 -6.30
C ALA A 91 21.02 14.96 -7.28
N ASP A 92 20.37 13.83 -6.93
CA ASP A 92 19.38 13.16 -7.77
C ASP A 92 18.02 13.89 -7.75
N THR A 93 17.56 14.36 -6.59
CA THR A 93 16.23 14.98 -6.42
C THR A 93 16.23 16.51 -6.55
N LYS A 94 17.40 17.14 -6.57
CA LYS A 94 17.59 18.60 -6.54
C LYS A 94 16.97 19.31 -5.34
N LEU A 95 16.60 18.56 -4.30
CA LEU A 95 16.09 19.11 -3.05
C LEU A 95 17.24 19.60 -2.17
N ALA A 96 16.99 20.64 -1.38
CA ALA A 96 17.97 21.12 -0.40
C ALA A 96 18.28 20.04 0.65
N TRP A 97 19.52 20.02 1.15
CA TRP A 97 19.99 19.05 2.14
C TRP A 97 19.04 18.87 3.34
N MET A 98 18.70 19.98 3.99
CA MET A 98 17.82 19.97 5.15
C MET A 98 16.41 19.45 4.82
N THR A 99 15.94 19.68 3.59
CA THR A 99 14.65 19.20 3.08
C THR A 99 14.68 17.68 2.94
N VAL A 100 15.74 17.12 2.34
CA VAL A 100 15.92 15.66 2.23
C VAL A 100 15.97 15.03 3.62
N GLN A 101 16.77 15.58 4.54
CA GLN A 101 16.90 15.05 5.90
C GLN A 101 15.56 15.10 6.67
N LYS A 102 14.84 16.21 6.57
CA LYS A 102 13.51 16.37 7.18
C LYS A 102 12.53 15.33 6.64
N HIS A 103 12.44 15.18 5.32
CA HIS A 103 11.49 14.27 4.72
C HIS A 103 11.87 12.80 4.88
N LEU A 104 13.15 12.43 4.87
CA LEU A 104 13.58 11.09 5.28
C LEU A 104 13.10 10.75 6.70
N LYS A 105 13.22 11.70 7.64
CA LYS A 105 12.70 11.51 9.00
C LYS A 105 11.18 11.36 9.00
N THR A 106 10.45 12.20 8.26
CA THR A 106 8.98 12.09 8.13
C THR A 106 8.55 10.75 7.52
N LEU A 107 9.18 10.32 6.43
CA LEU A 107 8.90 9.02 5.81
C LEU A 107 9.23 7.86 6.77
N GLY A 108 10.27 8.02 7.60
CA GLY A 108 10.57 7.09 8.69
C GLY A 108 9.51 7.04 9.77
N THR A 109 8.98 8.18 10.21
CA THR A 109 7.87 8.22 11.18
C THR A 109 6.58 7.60 10.64
N LEU A 110 6.37 7.64 9.32
CA LEU A 110 5.23 7.02 8.65
C LEU A 110 5.45 5.53 8.34
N GLY A 111 6.62 4.98 8.67
CA GLY A 111 6.95 3.58 8.39
C GLY A 111 7.22 3.27 6.91
N LEU A 112 7.36 4.28 6.06
CA LEU A 112 7.61 4.11 4.61
C LEU A 112 9.09 3.89 4.30
N VAL A 113 9.98 4.32 5.19
CA VAL A 113 11.42 4.15 5.07
C VAL A 113 11.99 3.71 6.41
N THR A 114 12.80 2.66 6.43
CA THR A 114 13.51 2.22 7.64
C THR A 114 15.00 2.19 7.38
N MET A 115 15.80 2.77 8.27
CA MET A 115 17.26 2.66 8.16
C MET A 115 17.70 1.31 8.72
N SER A 116 18.09 0.38 7.85
CA SER A 116 18.54 -0.96 8.25
C SER A 116 20.01 -0.98 8.66
N GLN A 117 20.83 -0.11 8.07
CA GLN A 117 22.23 0.07 8.45
C GLN A 117 22.56 1.56 8.56
N PRO A 118 23.08 2.02 9.71
CA PRO A 118 23.52 3.40 9.87
C PRO A 118 24.78 3.66 9.05
N SER A 119 25.02 4.93 8.72
CA SER A 119 26.25 5.32 8.04
C SER A 119 27.47 5.00 8.91
N ARG A 120 28.54 4.52 8.27
CA ARG A 120 29.88 4.40 8.86
C ARG A 120 30.84 5.26 8.03
N GLN A 121 32.05 5.56 8.54
CA GLN A 121 33.00 6.53 7.97
C GLN A 121 33.23 6.47 6.44
N ARG A 122 32.93 5.37 5.76
CA ARG A 122 33.01 5.22 4.29
C ARG A 122 31.84 4.46 3.65
N VAL A 123 30.78 4.21 4.40
CA VAL A 123 29.66 3.35 3.99
C VAL A 123 28.38 4.16 4.13
N ALA A 124 27.72 4.40 3.00
CA ALA A 124 26.44 5.08 2.97
C ALA A 124 25.40 4.27 3.76
N PRO A 125 24.42 4.94 4.39
CA PRO A 125 23.35 4.24 5.09
C PRO A 125 22.52 3.42 4.11
N THR A 126 21.99 2.30 4.60
CA THR A 126 21.06 1.46 3.84
C THR A 126 19.64 1.73 4.33
N TYR A 127 18.77 2.07 3.39
CA TYR A 127 17.37 2.33 3.63
C TYR A 127 16.53 1.21 3.02
N LEU A 128 15.69 0.58 3.83
CA LEU A 128 14.58 -0.25 3.38
C LEU A 128 13.41 0.66 3.02
N VAL A 129 12.87 0.50 1.82
CA VAL A 129 11.75 1.31 1.33
C VAL A 129 10.54 0.42 1.22
N HIS A 130 9.52 0.74 2.00
CA HIS A 130 8.28 -0.02 2.06
C HIS A 130 7.28 0.60 1.10
N TRP A 131 6.51 -0.24 0.42
CA TRP A 131 5.28 0.21 -0.21
C TRP A 131 4.33 0.75 0.85
N LEU A 132 3.44 1.66 0.45
CA LEU A 132 2.26 1.91 1.25
C LEU A 132 1.59 0.56 1.52
N PRO A 133 1.27 0.23 2.79
CA PRO A 133 0.59 -1.01 3.10
C PRO A 133 -0.64 -1.10 2.20
N LYS A 134 -0.73 -2.16 1.38
CA LYS A 134 -1.95 -2.45 0.65
C LYS A 134 -3.07 -2.49 1.69
N LEU A 135 -4.05 -1.63 1.51
CA LEU A 135 -5.21 -1.59 2.39
C LEU A 135 -6.05 -2.82 2.11
N GLU A 136 -5.67 -3.94 2.73
CA GLU A 136 -6.63 -4.99 2.92
C GLU A 136 -7.73 -4.46 3.84
N LYS A 137 -8.90 -4.30 3.21
CA LYS A 137 -10.25 -4.35 3.80
C LYS A 137 -10.84 -3.03 4.32
N ARG A 138 -11.08 -2.08 3.39
CA ARG A 138 -12.27 -1.21 3.46
C ARG A 138 -13.57 -2.02 3.62
N GLU A 139 -13.61 -3.23 3.06
CA GLU A 139 -14.72 -4.17 3.20
C GLU A 139 -14.90 -4.63 4.65
N ASN A 140 -13.82 -4.97 5.37
CA ASN A 140 -13.91 -5.34 6.79
C ASN A 140 -14.35 -4.17 7.68
N LEU A 141 -13.98 -2.92 7.35
CA LEU A 141 -14.41 -1.79 8.17
C LEU A 141 -15.92 -1.54 8.03
N LYS A 142 -16.44 -1.59 6.79
CA LYS A 142 -17.89 -1.52 6.55
C LYS A 142 -18.60 -2.67 7.25
N ASP A 143 -18.06 -3.86 7.15
CA ASP A 143 -18.57 -5.07 7.80
C ASP A 143 -18.58 -4.93 9.34
N VAL A 144 -17.50 -4.44 9.95
CA VAL A 144 -17.45 -4.14 11.40
C VAL A 144 -18.48 -3.10 11.81
N MET A 145 -18.73 -2.08 10.98
CA MET A 145 -19.77 -1.09 11.26
C MET A 145 -21.17 -1.68 11.17
N SER A 146 -21.47 -2.45 10.12
CA SER A 146 -22.74 -3.15 9.97
C SER A 146 -23.00 -4.13 11.13
N ARG A 147 -22.00 -4.92 11.50
CA ARG A 147 -22.06 -5.85 12.64
C ARG A 147 -22.25 -5.14 13.98
N TYR A 148 -21.68 -3.95 14.15
CA TYR A 148 -21.92 -3.13 15.35
C TYR A 148 -23.37 -2.64 15.41
N ASP A 149 -23.94 -2.24 14.29
CA ASP A 149 -25.33 -1.76 14.21
C ASP A 149 -26.35 -2.91 14.39
N GLU A 150 -25.92 -4.16 14.19
CA GLU A 150 -26.69 -5.39 14.46
C GLU A 150 -26.66 -5.85 15.94
N LEU A 151 -25.85 -5.22 16.81
CA LEU A 151 -25.76 -5.59 18.23
C LEU A 151 -27.07 -5.33 18.99
N ASP A 152 -27.42 -6.27 19.87
CA ASP A 152 -28.64 -6.19 20.66
C ASP A 152 -28.43 -5.54 22.04
N GLN A 153 -29.53 -5.36 22.78
CA GLN A 153 -29.51 -4.74 24.10
C GLN A 153 -28.70 -5.55 25.14
N GLU A 154 -28.56 -6.87 24.96
CA GLU A 154 -27.75 -7.72 25.82
C GLU A 154 -26.26 -7.51 25.55
N ASP A 155 -25.88 -7.36 24.28
CA ASP A 155 -24.50 -7.09 23.87
C ASP A 155 -24.03 -5.73 24.43
N PHE A 156 -24.88 -4.70 24.38
CA PHE A 156 -24.61 -3.41 25.00
C PHE A 156 -24.53 -3.48 26.54
N ALA A 157 -25.32 -4.36 27.17
CA ALA A 157 -25.24 -4.58 28.61
C ALA A 157 -23.91 -5.26 28.98
N GLU A 158 -23.45 -6.23 28.18
CA GLU A 158 -22.16 -6.88 28.40
C GLU A 158 -21.01 -5.91 28.14
N LEU A 159 -21.07 -5.06 27.12
CA LEU A 159 -20.09 -3.97 26.91
C LEU A 159 -19.97 -3.06 28.14
N LYS A 160 -21.10 -2.66 28.74
CA LYS A 160 -21.10 -1.86 29.98
C LYS A 160 -20.48 -2.60 31.15
N ARG A 161 -20.71 -3.91 31.25
CA ARG A 161 -20.13 -4.76 32.30
C ARG A 161 -18.62 -4.95 32.11
N LEU A 162 -18.17 -5.12 30.87
CA LEU A 162 -16.77 -5.32 30.54
C LEU A 162 -15.97 -4.01 30.63
N GLY A 163 -16.60 -2.85 30.40
CA GLY A 163 -15.94 -1.54 30.31
C GLY A 163 -14.96 -1.21 31.46
N PRO A 164 -15.30 -1.50 32.73
CA PRO A 164 -14.41 -1.30 33.88
C PRO A 164 -13.23 -2.29 33.97
N LEU A 165 -13.24 -3.39 33.21
CA LEU A 165 -12.19 -4.43 33.27
C LEU A 165 -10.92 -4.04 32.52
N LEU A 166 -10.97 -3.05 31.62
CA LEU A 166 -9.78 -2.44 31.05
C LEU A 166 -9.29 -1.31 31.93
N SER A 167 -7.99 -1.30 32.21
CA SER A 167 -7.34 -0.11 32.74
C SER A 167 -7.45 1.05 31.75
N ALA A 168 -7.51 2.28 32.25
CA ALA A 168 -7.57 3.47 31.40
C ALA A 168 -6.39 3.52 30.40
N SER A 169 -5.20 3.10 30.84
CA SER A 169 -3.99 3.00 30.01
C SER A 169 -4.11 2.01 28.84
N GLU A 170 -4.75 0.86 29.05
CA GLU A 170 -4.96 -0.11 27.97
C GLU A 170 -6.00 0.37 26.97
N ARG A 171 -7.06 1.04 27.45
CA ARG A 171 -8.08 1.64 26.59
C ARG A 171 -7.48 2.72 25.71
N ASP A 172 -6.69 3.63 26.29
CA ASP A 172 -6.03 4.71 25.56
C ASP A 172 -5.02 4.17 24.55
N GLY A 173 -4.31 3.09 24.88
CA GLY A 173 -3.42 2.40 23.95
C GLY A 173 -4.16 1.82 22.73
N ILE A 174 -5.28 1.14 22.94
CA ILE A 174 -6.09 0.58 21.85
C ILE A 174 -6.73 1.69 21.01
N VAL A 175 -7.20 2.77 21.64
CA VAL A 175 -7.74 3.95 20.95
C VAL A 175 -6.67 4.60 20.08
N ALA A 176 -5.45 4.79 20.60
CA ALA A 176 -4.33 5.33 19.82
C ALA A 176 -3.98 4.44 18.63
N GLU A 177 -4.01 3.12 18.80
CA GLU A 177 -3.80 2.14 17.72
C GLU A 177 -4.91 2.24 16.67
N ILE A 178 -6.18 2.32 17.07
CA ILE A 178 -7.32 2.49 16.14
C ILE A 178 -7.17 3.81 15.37
N HIS A 179 -6.86 4.92 16.05
CA HIS A 179 -6.63 6.22 15.41
C HIS A 179 -5.48 6.15 14.39
N LEU A 180 -4.40 5.46 14.74
CA LEU A 180 -3.25 5.27 13.85
C LEU A 180 -3.65 4.45 12.63
N ASN A 181 -4.36 3.34 12.83
CA ASN A 181 -4.82 2.46 11.76
C ASN A 181 -5.81 3.17 10.84
N LEU A 182 -6.80 3.89 11.37
CA LEU A 182 -7.77 4.64 10.55
C LEU A 182 -7.12 5.74 9.72
N ARG A 183 -6.15 6.47 10.30
CA ARG A 183 -5.35 7.45 9.54
C ARG A 183 -4.47 6.75 8.52
N ALA A 184 -3.93 5.58 8.87
CA ALA A 184 -3.23 4.70 7.94
C ALA A 184 -4.16 4.06 6.91
N ASP A 185 -5.49 4.15 7.05
CA ASP A 185 -6.49 3.74 6.05
C ASP A 185 -7.02 4.93 5.22
N GLY A 186 -6.45 6.13 5.43
CA GLY A 186 -6.88 7.37 4.77
C GLY A 186 -8.25 7.87 5.25
N LEU A 187 -8.76 7.34 6.37
CA LEU A 187 -10.01 7.74 6.98
C LEU A 187 -9.77 8.76 8.09
N LEU A 188 -10.67 9.73 8.20
CA LEU A 188 -10.69 10.63 9.35
C LEU A 188 -11.30 9.90 10.54
N PRO A 189 -10.56 9.68 11.64
CA PRO A 189 -11.08 8.97 12.79
C PRO A 189 -12.09 9.85 13.52
N SER A 190 -13.39 9.59 13.29
CA SER A 190 -14.46 10.20 14.08
C SER A 190 -14.58 9.48 15.43
N GLN A 191 -15.00 10.21 16.47
CA GLN A 191 -15.15 9.65 17.81
C GLN A 191 -16.15 8.48 17.83
N GLU A 192 -17.22 8.58 17.03
CA GLU A 192 -18.22 7.52 16.88
C GLU A 192 -17.58 6.25 16.28
N LEU A 193 -16.84 6.40 15.18
CA LEU A 193 -16.24 5.27 14.47
C LEU A 193 -15.19 4.55 15.32
N VAL A 194 -14.36 5.31 16.05
CA VAL A 194 -13.41 4.77 17.00
C VAL A 194 -14.12 4.01 18.13
N THR A 195 -15.26 4.52 18.61
CA THR A 195 -16.06 3.88 19.67
C THR A 195 -16.67 2.56 19.19
N LYS A 196 -17.20 2.52 17.95
CA LYS A 196 -17.76 1.30 17.34
C LYS A 196 -16.69 0.21 17.20
N ILE A 197 -15.53 0.56 16.64
CA ILE A 197 -14.40 -0.37 16.47
C ILE A 197 -13.88 -0.86 17.81
N LEU A 198 -13.72 0.04 18.78
CA LEU A 198 -13.28 -0.30 20.13
C LEU A 198 -14.24 -1.31 20.76
N SER A 199 -15.54 -1.05 20.72
CA SER A 199 -16.58 -1.91 21.30
C SER A 199 -16.62 -3.28 20.63
N TYR A 200 -16.53 -3.32 19.30
CA TYR A 200 -16.47 -4.57 18.55
C TYR A 200 -15.24 -5.42 18.94
N ARG A 201 -14.04 -4.81 18.95
CA ARG A 201 -12.80 -5.47 19.41
C ARG A 201 -12.92 -5.96 20.85
N PHE A 202 -13.65 -5.22 21.69
CA PHE A 202 -13.80 -5.54 23.09
C PHE A 202 -14.63 -6.79 23.31
N LEU A 203 -15.78 -6.91 22.64
CA LEU A 203 -16.61 -8.11 22.69
C LEU A 203 -15.87 -9.37 22.18
N HIS A 204 -14.95 -9.20 21.24
CA HIS A 204 -14.18 -10.30 20.65
C HIS A 204 -12.94 -10.71 21.46
N ARG A 205 -12.48 -9.86 22.39
CA ARG A 205 -11.31 -10.12 23.25
C ARG A 205 -11.68 -10.94 24.49
N PHE A 206 -12.93 -10.85 24.95
CA PHE A 206 -13.43 -11.55 26.13
C PHE A 206 -14.16 -12.85 25.71
N PRO A 207 -14.38 -13.81 26.65
CA PRO A 207 -15.06 -15.07 26.36
C PRO A 207 -16.50 -14.93 25.80
N TYR A 208 -17.03 -13.70 25.74
CA TYR A 208 -18.28 -13.37 25.08
C TYR A 208 -18.28 -13.63 23.56
N LYS A 209 -17.09 -13.72 22.94
CA LYS A 209 -16.94 -14.12 21.54
C LYS A 209 -17.72 -15.40 21.20
N HIS A 210 -17.73 -16.39 22.08
CA HIS A 210 -18.46 -17.65 21.84
C HIS A 210 -19.97 -17.46 21.76
N ARG A 211 -20.53 -16.52 22.53
CA ARG A 211 -21.95 -16.16 22.44
C ARG A 211 -22.25 -15.40 21.16
N LEU A 212 -21.39 -14.46 20.78
CA LEU A 212 -21.52 -13.75 19.50
C LEU A 212 -21.42 -14.70 18.30
N MET A 213 -20.54 -15.70 18.35
CA MET A 213 -20.43 -16.74 17.32
C MET A 213 -21.68 -17.62 17.23
N ALA A 214 -22.37 -17.85 18.34
CA ALA A 214 -23.63 -18.59 18.35
C ALA A 214 -24.82 -17.73 17.86
N LYS A 215 -24.84 -16.43 18.19
CA LYS A 215 -25.88 -15.48 17.76
C LYS A 215 -25.75 -15.08 16.29
N HIS A 216 -24.52 -14.85 15.83
CA HIS A 216 -24.21 -14.39 14.47
C HIS A 216 -23.16 -15.30 13.82
N PRO A 217 -23.53 -16.53 13.42
CA PRO A 217 -22.61 -17.46 12.77
C PRO A 217 -22.06 -16.89 11.46
N ASP A 218 -22.86 -16.11 10.73
CA ASP A 218 -22.52 -15.54 9.41
C ASP A 218 -21.38 -14.51 9.47
N TRP A 219 -21.08 -13.98 10.67
CA TRP A 219 -19.96 -13.04 10.87
C TRP A 219 -18.61 -13.76 10.90
N TYR A 220 -18.61 -15.08 11.07
CA TYR A 220 -17.42 -15.89 11.22
C TYR A 220 -17.39 -16.92 10.11
N ASP A 221 -16.23 -17.07 9.47
CA ASP A 221 -15.98 -18.17 8.51
C ASP A 221 -15.87 -19.50 9.28
N LEU A 222 -16.99 -19.95 9.85
CA LEU A 222 -17.10 -21.20 10.55
C LEU A 222 -17.20 -22.33 9.50
N PRO A 223 -16.30 -23.32 9.53
CA PRO A 223 -16.48 -24.50 8.68
C PRO A 223 -17.80 -25.14 9.07
N SER A 224 -18.72 -25.22 8.11
CA SER A 224 -20.05 -25.77 8.29
C SER A 224 -19.97 -27.12 9.02
N PRO A 225 -20.69 -27.31 10.14
CA PRO A 225 -20.69 -28.60 10.81
C PRO A 225 -21.32 -29.63 9.87
N ARG A 226 -20.54 -30.64 9.51
CA ARG A 226 -21.02 -31.86 8.87
C ARG A 226 -21.49 -32.83 9.94
#